data_AF-A0A101HGX8-F1
#
_entry.id   AF-A0A101HGX8-F1
#
_cell.length_a   1.000
_cell.length_b   1.000
_cell.length_c   1.000
_cell.angle_alpha   90.00
_cell.angle_beta   90.00
_cell.angle_gamma   90.00
#
_symmetry.space_group_name_H-M   'P 1'
#
loop_
_entity.id
_entity.type
_entity.pdbx_description
1 polymer ?
#
loop_
_entity_poly.entity_id
_entity_poly.type
_entity_poly.pdbx_seq_one_letter_code
_entity_poly.pdbx_strand_id
1 'polypeptide(L)'
;MKKILSLLNLKRLDWYIIRKFLGTYVFMIALIISIAVVFDVNEKIDKFMTNNASLNQIIFDYYLNFIPYYSNLFSPLFVFLAVIYFTSKMADNSEIIAILSNGIGFRRMMKPYMVAALVIAIFTFVFGGYIIPPANATRIEFE
;
A
#
# COMPACT_ATOMS: atom_id res chain seq x y z
N MET A 1 -16.57 15.15 2.80
CA MET A 1 -15.23 14.88 3.39
C MET A 1 -14.87 15.75 4.60
N LYS A 2 -15.03 17.09 4.56
CA LYS A 2 -14.65 17.98 5.69
C LYS A 2 -15.37 17.71 7.03
N LYS A 3 -16.59 17.16 7.01
CA LYS A 3 -17.45 16.91 8.20
C LYS A 3 -17.05 15.67 9.02
N ILE A 4 -16.53 14.63 8.40
CA ILE A 4 -15.97 13.44 9.08
C ILE A 4 -14.62 13.77 9.73
N LEU A 5 -13.84 14.62 9.07
CA LEU A 5 -12.54 15.09 9.53
C LEU A 5 -12.61 16.05 10.73
N SER A 6 -13.71 16.81 10.88
CA SER A 6 -13.93 17.67 12.06
C SER A 6 -14.29 16.88 13.33
N LEU A 7 -14.81 15.65 13.21
CA LEU A 7 -15.09 14.77 14.37
C LEU A 7 -13.80 14.22 15.00
N LEU A 8 -12.73 14.03 14.22
CA LEU A 8 -11.45 13.50 14.70
C LEU A 8 -10.47 14.57 15.20
N ASN A 9 -10.82 15.85 15.02
CA ASN A 9 -10.04 17.03 15.42
C ASN A 9 -8.55 16.91 15.03
N LEU A 10 -8.29 16.54 13.76
CA LEU A 10 -6.93 16.32 13.25
C LEU A 10 -6.19 17.66 13.06
N LYS A 11 -4.99 17.75 13.64
CA LYS A 11 -4.10 18.91 13.58
C LYS A 11 -2.99 18.69 12.56
N ARG A 12 -2.11 19.69 12.41
CA ARG A 12 -0.96 19.65 11.47
C ARG A 12 -0.07 18.42 11.69
N LEU A 13 0.21 18.07 12.95
CA LEU A 13 1.01 16.89 13.31
C LEU A 13 0.36 15.59 12.80
N ASP A 14 -0.97 15.47 12.93
CA ASP A 14 -1.68 14.26 12.53
C ASP A 14 -1.60 14.08 11.00
N TRP A 15 -1.81 15.16 10.25
CA TRP A 15 -1.67 15.13 8.78
C TRP A 15 -0.26 14.81 8.33
N TYR A 16 0.74 15.29 9.05
CA TYR A 16 2.14 14.99 8.78
C TYR A 16 2.43 13.49 8.96
N ILE A 17 2.02 12.90 10.09
CA ILE A 17 2.19 11.47 10.38
C ILE A 17 1.44 10.62 9.34
N ILE A 18 0.17 10.96 9.04
CA ILE A 18 -0.64 10.23 8.05
C ILE A 18 0.02 10.25 6.68
N ARG A 19 0.48 11.42 6.21
CA ARG A 19 1.12 11.55 4.89
C ARG A 19 2.43 10.77 4.82
N LYS A 20 3.26 10.85 5.85
CA LYS A 20 4.51 10.08 5.89
C LYS A 20 4.23 8.58 5.90
N PHE A 21 3.33 8.11 6.75
CA PHE A 21 3.01 6.69 6.82
C PHE A 21 2.39 6.16 5.52
N LEU A 22 1.35 6.80 4.98
CA LEU A 22 0.75 6.37 3.71
C LEU A 22 1.74 6.47 2.54
N GLY A 23 2.57 7.52 2.51
CA GLY A 23 3.61 7.68 1.50
C GLY A 23 4.65 6.56 1.56
N THR A 24 5.12 6.20 2.75
CA THR A 24 6.03 5.07 2.95
C THR A 24 5.38 3.75 2.53
N TYR A 25 4.12 3.51 2.91
CA TYR A 25 3.40 2.29 2.53
C TYR A 25 3.28 2.14 1.01
N VAL A 26 2.81 3.19 0.32
CA VAL A 26 2.67 3.17 -1.15
C VAL A 26 4.03 3.00 -1.82
N PHE A 27 5.07 3.67 -1.33
CA PHE A 27 6.42 3.55 -1.87
C PHE A 27 6.95 2.12 -1.75
N MET A 28 6.82 1.50 -0.57
CA MET A 28 7.30 0.13 -0.37
C MET A 28 6.50 -0.90 -1.16
N ILE A 29 5.17 -0.74 -1.29
CA ILE A 29 4.35 -1.57 -2.18
C ILE A 29 4.80 -1.42 -3.63
N ALA A 30 4.99 -0.20 -4.12
CA ALA A 30 5.44 0.04 -5.49
C ALA A 30 6.80 -0.62 -5.76
N LEU A 31 7.73 -0.53 -4.80
CA LEU A 31 9.04 -1.16 -4.89
C LEU A 31 8.94 -2.68 -5.02
N ILE A 32 8.21 -3.36 -4.13
CA ILE A 32 8.11 -4.82 -4.17
C ILE A 32 7.34 -5.32 -5.38
N ILE A 33 6.32 -4.59 -5.84
CA ILE A 33 5.56 -4.94 -7.03
C ILE A 33 6.44 -4.81 -8.27
N SER A 34 7.29 -3.78 -8.34
CA SER A 34 8.24 -3.63 -9.45
C SER A 34 9.18 -4.84 -9.53
N ILE A 35 9.67 -5.30 -8.38
CA ILE A 35 10.49 -6.51 -8.29
C ILE A 35 9.67 -7.74 -8.72
N ALA A 36 8.45 -7.91 -8.19
CA ALA A 36 7.59 -9.04 -8.51
C ALA A 36 7.26 -9.15 -10.01
N VAL A 37 7.02 -8.01 -10.68
CA VAL A 37 6.80 -7.96 -12.13
C VAL A 37 8.05 -8.43 -12.88
N VAL A 38 9.24 -7.96 -12.51
CA VAL A 38 10.49 -8.40 -13.17
C VAL A 38 10.70 -9.90 -13.01
N PHE A 39 10.43 -10.46 -11.82
CA PHE A 39 10.54 -11.91 -11.60
C PHE A 39 9.53 -12.70 -12.43
N ASP A 40 8.25 -12.28 -12.44
CA ASP A 40 7.21 -12.96 -13.20
C ASP A 40 7.46 -12.90 -14.72
N VAL A 41 7.94 -11.77 -15.25
CA VAL A 41 8.35 -11.66 -16.66
C VAL A 41 9.46 -12.66 -16.97
N ASN A 42 10.50 -12.74 -16.13
CA ASN A 42 11.63 -13.64 -16.37
C ASN A 42 11.20 -15.12 -16.32
N GLU A 43 10.32 -15.48 -15.40
CA GLU A 43 9.82 -16.86 -15.28
C GLU A 43 8.95 -17.27 -16.48
N LYS A 44 8.18 -16.33 -17.04
CA LYS A 44 7.23 -16.60 -18.12
C LYS A 44 7.73 -16.23 -19.51
N ILE A 45 9.00 -15.79 -19.64
CA ILE A 45 9.55 -15.27 -20.90
C ILE A 45 9.45 -16.27 -22.05
N ASP A 46 9.75 -17.56 -21.79
CA ASP A 46 9.71 -18.62 -22.80
C ASP A 46 8.28 -18.89 -23.28
N LYS A 47 7.29 -18.83 -22.37
CA LYS A 47 5.87 -19.01 -22.67
C LYS A 47 5.30 -17.84 -23.47
N PHE A 48 5.71 -16.61 -23.15
CA PHE A 48 5.30 -15.43 -23.92
C PHE A 48 5.85 -15.46 -25.35
N MET A 49 7.06 -15.97 -25.53
CA MET A 49 7.68 -16.12 -26.85
C MET A 49 7.05 -17.24 -27.70
N THR A 50 6.55 -18.33 -27.10
CA THR A 50 5.96 -19.45 -27.84
C THR A 50 4.52 -19.23 -28.29
N ASN A 51 3.73 -18.47 -27.54
CA ASN A 51 2.28 -18.31 -27.80
C ASN A 51 1.90 -17.11 -28.69
N ASN A 52 2.85 -16.37 -29.29
CA ASN A 52 2.58 -15.14 -30.06
C ASN A 52 1.64 -14.15 -29.34
N ALA A 53 1.67 -14.14 -28.01
CA ALA A 53 0.83 -13.26 -27.22
C ALA A 53 1.24 -11.81 -27.51
N SER A 54 0.29 -11.02 -28.01
CA SER A 54 0.58 -9.63 -28.36
C SER A 54 0.97 -8.85 -27.10
N LEU A 55 2.04 -8.04 -27.17
CA LEU A 55 2.58 -7.28 -26.02
C LEU A 55 1.50 -6.46 -25.29
N ASN A 56 0.47 -6.00 -26.01
CA ASN A 56 -0.67 -5.30 -25.44
C ASN A 56 -1.52 -6.20 -24.52
N GLN A 57 -1.76 -7.46 -24.87
CA GLN A 57 -2.51 -8.42 -24.02
C GLN A 57 -1.72 -8.75 -22.75
N ILE A 58 -0.40 -8.93 -22.86
CA ILE A 58 0.45 -9.22 -21.69
C ILE A 58 0.43 -8.03 -20.69
N ILE A 59 0.55 -6.80 -21.20
CA ILE A 59 0.59 -5.61 -20.33
C ILE A 59 -0.79 -5.25 -19.77
N PHE A 60 -1.83 -5.22 -20.62
CA PHE A 60 -3.15 -4.72 -20.22
C PHE A 60 -4.08 -5.80 -19.65
N ASP A 61 -4.02 -7.05 -20.11
CA ASP A 61 -4.92 -8.10 -19.62
C ASP A 61 -4.29 -8.90 -18.46
N TYR A 62 -2.97 -9.11 -18.47
CA TYR A 62 -2.30 -9.86 -17.41
C TYR A 62 -1.77 -8.96 -16.28
N TYR A 63 -0.88 -8.00 -16.57
CA TYR A 63 -0.23 -7.21 -15.51
C TYR A 63 -1.19 -6.25 -14.79
N LEU A 64 -2.24 -5.78 -15.46
CA LEU A 64 -3.27 -4.93 -14.85
C LEU A 64 -4.09 -5.66 -13.78
N ASN A 65 -4.20 -6.99 -13.88
CA ASN A 65 -4.83 -7.85 -12.87
C ASN A 65 -3.80 -8.38 -11.84
N PHE A 66 -2.58 -8.64 -12.27
CA PHE A 66 -1.46 -9.04 -11.41
C PHE A 66 -1.15 -8.01 -10.32
N ILE A 67 -0.99 -6.74 -10.71
CA ILE A 67 -0.55 -5.68 -9.79
C ILE A 67 -1.53 -5.51 -8.60
N PRO A 68 -2.85 -5.33 -8.79
CA PRO A 68 -3.79 -5.23 -7.69
C PRO A 68 -3.82 -6.48 -6.80
N TYR A 69 -3.76 -7.68 -7.39
CA TYR A 69 -3.76 -8.94 -6.66
C TYR A 69 -2.55 -9.05 -5.71
N TYR A 70 -1.33 -8.91 -6.24
CA TYR A 70 -0.12 -8.99 -5.44
C TYR A 70 0.02 -7.81 -4.46
N SER A 71 -0.49 -6.63 -4.81
CA SER A 71 -0.51 -5.49 -3.88
C SER A 71 -1.41 -5.77 -2.67
N ASN A 72 -2.56 -6.42 -2.88
CA ASN A 72 -3.45 -6.82 -1.80
C ASN A 72 -2.84 -7.94 -0.94
N LEU A 73 -2.26 -8.95 -1.61
CA LEU A 73 -1.57 -10.07 -0.96
C LEU A 73 -0.43 -9.61 -0.04
N PHE A 74 0.40 -8.68 -0.51
CA PHE A 74 1.52 -8.15 0.26
C PHE A 74 1.14 -7.03 1.23
N SER A 75 -0.06 -6.46 1.12
CA SER A 75 -0.51 -5.33 1.94
C SER A 75 -0.27 -5.52 3.45
N PRO A 76 -0.64 -6.65 4.10
CA PRO A 76 -0.47 -6.80 5.55
C PRO A 76 1.00 -6.70 6.00
N LEU A 77 1.90 -7.33 5.25
CA LEU A 77 3.33 -7.31 5.53
C LEU A 77 3.90 -5.89 5.36
N PHE A 78 3.51 -5.21 4.29
CA PHE A 78 4.04 -3.89 3.97
C PHE A 78 3.44 -2.77 4.82
N VAL A 79 2.22 -2.93 5.34
CA VAL A 79 1.67 -2.06 6.39
C VAL A 79 2.57 -2.10 7.63
N PHE A 80 2.95 -3.31 8.06
CA PHE A 80 3.81 -3.50 9.21
C PHE A 80 5.21 -2.88 9.00
N LEU A 81 5.84 -3.18 7.86
CA LEU A 81 7.15 -2.62 7.52
C LEU A 81 7.11 -1.10 7.40
N ALA A 82 6.07 -0.54 6.78
CA ALA A 82 5.92 0.89 6.62
C ALA A 82 5.76 1.59 7.98
N VAL A 83 4.95 1.05 8.90
CA VAL A 83 4.82 1.59 10.27
C VAL A 83 6.17 1.62 10.96
N ILE A 84 6.91 0.50 10.94
CA ILE A 84 8.22 0.40 11.61
C ILE A 84 9.19 1.40 11.00
N TYR A 85 9.33 1.41 9.68
CA TYR A 85 10.33 2.23 8.99
C TYR A 85 10.08 3.72 9.22
N PHE A 86 8.85 4.19 8.99
CA PHE A 86 8.52 5.60 9.16
C PHE A 86 8.65 6.04 10.63
N THR A 87 8.21 5.20 11.58
CA THR A 87 8.32 5.51 13.01
C THR A 87 9.78 5.53 13.46
N SER A 88 10.59 4.59 13.00
CA SER A 88 12.05 4.60 13.24
C SER A 88 12.66 5.88 12.70
N LYS A 89 12.29 6.29 11.47
CA LYS A 89 12.84 7.51 10.88
C LYS A 89 12.46 8.77 11.66
N MET A 90 11.24 8.84 12.21
CA MET A 90 10.85 9.92 13.12
C MET A 90 11.62 9.88 14.44
N ALA A 91 11.90 8.69 14.97
CA ALA A 91 12.70 8.52 16.18
C ALA A 91 14.14 9.00 15.95
N ASP A 92 14.75 8.59 14.83
CA ASP A 92 16.12 8.97 14.44
C ASP A 92 16.27 10.49 14.28
N ASN A 93 15.26 11.13 13.70
CA ASN A 93 15.21 12.58 13.57
C ASN A 93 14.82 13.31 14.88
N SER A 94 14.69 12.60 16.00
CA SER A 94 14.24 13.13 17.30
C SER A 94 12.85 13.78 17.28
N GLU A 95 12.03 13.53 16.26
CA GLU A 95 10.68 14.09 16.12
C GLU A 95 9.75 13.53 17.21
N ILE A 96 9.86 12.23 17.52
CA ILE A 96 9.06 11.58 18.58
C ILE A 96 9.39 12.20 19.96
N ILE A 97 10.67 12.40 20.24
CA ILE A 97 11.13 13.01 21.50
C ILE A 97 10.56 14.43 21.61
N ALA A 98 10.69 15.24 20.56
CA ALA A 98 10.15 16.60 20.53
C ALA A 98 8.63 16.65 20.75
N ILE A 99 7.87 15.72 20.17
CA ILE A 99 6.41 15.62 20.36
C ILE A 99 6.07 15.34 21.83
N LEU A 100 6.72 14.33 22.43
CA LEU A 100 6.46 13.91 23.81
C LEU A 100 6.89 14.98 24.83
N SER A 101 8.02 15.66 24.59
CA SER A 101 8.50 16.75 25.45
C SER A 101 7.61 17.99 25.45
N ASN A 102 6.78 18.19 24.41
CA ASN A 102 5.77 19.25 24.36
C ASN A 102 4.45 18.87 25.07
N GLY A 103 4.45 17.80 25.86
CA GLY A 103 3.27 17.34 26.62
C GLY A 103 2.22 16.64 25.77
N ILE A 104 2.50 16.32 24.50
CA ILE A 104 1.59 15.53 23.66
C ILE A 104 1.73 14.07 24.10
N GLY A 105 0.71 13.54 24.77
CA GLY A 105 0.72 12.15 25.22
C GLY A 105 0.81 11.13 24.08
N PHE A 106 1.48 10.00 24.34
CA PHE A 106 1.66 8.90 23.38
C PHE A 106 0.34 8.41 22.76
N ARG A 107 -0.73 8.31 23.56
CA ARG A 107 -2.08 7.93 23.08
C ARG A 107 -2.62 8.88 22.00
N ARG A 108 -2.31 10.19 22.06
CA ARG A 108 -2.71 11.14 21.01
C ARG A 108 -1.90 10.91 19.74
N MET A 109 -0.60 10.64 19.87
CA MET A 109 0.27 10.32 18.73
C MET A 109 -0.19 9.07 17.98
N MET A 110 -0.82 8.10 18.64
CA MET A 110 -1.37 6.90 18.00
C MET A 110 -2.62 7.14 17.13
N LYS A 111 -3.37 8.23 17.35
CA LYS A 111 -4.59 8.52 16.56
C LYS A 111 -4.32 8.62 15.05
N PRO A 112 -3.33 9.38 14.55
CA PRO A 112 -3.04 9.43 13.12
C PRO A 112 -2.63 8.07 12.52
N TYR A 113 -1.95 7.20 13.29
CA TYR A 113 -1.64 5.83 12.85
C TYR A 113 -2.91 5.02 12.61
N MET A 114 -3.87 5.09 13.54
CA MET A 114 -5.16 4.40 13.40
C MET A 114 -5.99 4.91 12.22
N VAL A 115 -5.98 6.22 11.98
CA VAL A 115 -6.67 6.81 10.81
C VAL A 115 -6.04 6.31 9.51
N ALA A 116 -4.71 6.32 9.41
CA ALA A 116 -4.02 5.81 8.22
C ALA A 116 -4.23 4.29 8.02
N ALA A 117 -4.17 3.50 9.10
CA ALA A 117 -4.45 2.06 9.04
C ALA A 117 -5.89 1.77 8.59
N LEU A 118 -6.87 2.55 9.07
CA LEU A 118 -8.26 2.43 8.63
C LEU A 118 -8.41 2.76 7.13
N VAL A 119 -7.70 3.79 6.65
CA VAL A 119 -7.68 4.12 5.21
C VAL A 119 -7.16 2.92 4.42
N ILE A 120 -6.02 2.36 4.80
CA ILE A 120 -5.46 1.17 4.12
C ILE A 120 -6.44 -0.01 4.20
N ALA A 121 -7.04 -0.27 5.36
CA ALA A 121 -7.99 -1.37 5.53
C ALA A 121 -9.21 -1.22 4.60
N ILE A 122 -9.79 -0.02 4.48
CA ILE A 122 -10.89 0.24 3.54
C ILE A 122 -10.43 0.01 2.09
N PHE A 123 -9.25 0.50 1.72
CA PHE A 123 -8.70 0.27 0.38
C PHE A 123 -8.50 -1.22 0.10
N THR A 124 -7.82 -1.94 0.98
CA THR A 124 -7.58 -3.39 0.82
C THR A 124 -8.88 -4.19 0.81
N PHE A 125 -9.87 -3.80 1.61
CA PHE A 125 -11.19 -4.44 1.61
C PHE A 125 -11.95 -4.21 0.29
N VAL A 126 -12.00 -2.98 -0.22
CA VAL A 126 -12.67 -2.66 -1.48
C VAL A 126 -11.98 -3.35 -2.66
N PHE A 127 -10.65 -3.29 -2.71
CA PHE A 127 -9.87 -3.95 -3.76
C PHE A 127 -10.03 -5.48 -3.70
N GLY A 128 -9.91 -6.07 -2.51
CA GLY A 128 -10.03 -7.51 -2.29
C GLY A 128 -11.43 -8.05 -2.54
N GLY A 129 -12.47 -7.30 -2.17
CA GLY A 129 -13.86 -7.75 -2.26
C GLY A 129 -14.53 -7.50 -3.60
N TYR A 130 -14.15 -6.45 -4.34
CA TYR A 130 -14.90 -6.01 -5.52
C TYR A 130 -14.06 -5.91 -6.80
N ILE A 131 -12.76 -5.62 -6.69
CA ILE A 131 -11.90 -5.37 -7.87
C ILE A 131 -11.14 -6.63 -8.27
N ILE A 132 -10.58 -7.35 -7.29
CA ILE A 132 -9.77 -8.53 -7.53
C ILE A 132 -10.57 -9.77 -7.98
N PRO A 133 -11.77 -10.07 -7.46
CA PRO A 133 -12.54 -11.24 -7.88
C PRO A 133 -12.91 -11.27 -9.38
N PRO A 134 -13.42 -10.19 -10.01
CA PRO A 134 -13.66 -10.18 -11.46
C PRO A 134 -12.35 -10.21 -12.26
N ALA A 135 -11.29 -9.56 -11.75
CA ALA A 135 -9.96 -9.56 -12.37
C ALA A 135 -9.30 -10.95 -12.40
N ASN A 136 -9.46 -11.74 -11.34
CA ASN A 136 -8.90 -13.10 -11.27
C ASN A 136 -9.67 -14.10 -12.12
N ALA A 137 -10.99 -13.93 -12.31
CA ALA A 137 -11.76 -14.76 -13.23
C ALA A 137 -11.20 -14.67 -14.65
N THR A 138 -10.88 -13.46 -15.13
CA THR A 138 -10.27 -13.22 -16.44
C THR A 138 -8.82 -13.74 -16.52
N ARG A 139 -8.04 -13.65 -15.44
CA ARG A 139 -6.66 -14.16 -15.40
C ARG A 139 -6.59 -15.68 -15.47
N ILE A 140 -7.51 -16.39 -14.82
CA ILE A 140 -7.57 -17.86 -14.84
C ILE A 140 -7.96 -18.40 -16.23
N GLU A 141 -8.75 -17.65 -17.01
CA GLU A 141 -9.06 -18.01 -18.41
C GLU A 141 -7.87 -17.79 -19.37
N PHE A 142 -6.87 -16.98 -18.99
CA PHE A 142 -5.71 -16.65 -19.82
C PHE A 142 -4.48 -17.55 -19.58
N GLU A 143 -4.41 -18.25 -18.44
CA GLU A 143 -3.36 -19.25 -18.13
C GLU A 143 -3.65 -20.62 -18.75
#